data_AF-A0A3M1C192-F1
#
_entry.id   AF-A0A3M1C192-F1
#
_cell.length_a   1.000
_cell.length_b   1.000
_cell.length_c   1.000
_cell.angle_alpha   90.00
_cell.angle_beta   90.00
_cell.angle_gamma   90.00
#
_symmetry.space_group_name_H-M   'P 1'
#
loop_
_entity.id
_entity.type
_entity.pdbx_description
1 polymer ?
#
loop_
_entity_poly.entity_id
_entity_poly.type
_entity_poly.pdbx_seq_one_letter_code
_entity_poly.pdbx_strand_id
1 'polypeptide(L)'
;MRDLFLFLFLEVLAAINAAVSFSYLATHGRLLSIFVASSGFLLVGAVIIYKTWKNPRKFKMASFWMGHVHMWVTSVPMVVHRLLDLNFTSESILGVPVSQFHAFAQYVYYGLMVATVFDISVEVLRKKK
;
A
#
# COMPACT_ATOMS: atom_id res chain seq x y z
N MET A 1 0.59 5.41 18.94
CA MET A 1 -0.69 6.14 18.78
C MET A 1 -0.67 7.13 17.62
N ARG A 2 -0.04 8.31 17.70
CA ARG A 2 -0.06 9.30 16.60
C ARG A 2 0.34 8.71 15.24
N ASP A 3 1.43 7.93 15.21
CA ASP A 3 1.90 7.32 13.96
C ASP A 3 0.93 6.27 13.40
N LEU A 4 0.21 5.54 14.26
CA LEU A 4 -0.75 4.53 13.83
C LEU A 4 -1.99 5.15 13.18
N PHE A 5 -2.51 6.24 13.75
CA PHE A 5 -3.58 7.01 13.13
C PHE A 5 -3.12 7.65 11.81
N LEU A 6 -1.88 8.11 11.74
CA LEU A 6 -1.28 8.57 10.50
C LEU A 6 -1.23 7.44 9.45
N PHE A 7 -0.85 6.21 9.83
CA PHE A 7 -0.83 5.08 8.90
C PHE A 7 -2.23 4.80 8.35
N LEU A 8 -3.23 4.68 9.22
CA LEU A 8 -4.61 4.43 8.81
C LEU A 8 -5.16 5.56 7.91
N PHE A 9 -4.85 6.82 8.25
CA PHE A 9 -5.24 7.96 7.44
C PHE A 9 -4.61 7.91 6.04
N LEU A 10 -3.31 7.61 5.95
CA LEU A 10 -2.60 7.48 4.68
C LEU A 10 -3.11 6.28 3.86
N GLU A 11 -3.42 5.16 4.51
CA GLU A 11 -4.07 4.02 3.87
C GLU A 11 -5.37 4.49 3.24
N VAL A 12 -6.32 5.02 4.01
CA VAL A 12 -7.61 5.49 3.48
C VAL A 12 -7.44 6.51 2.34
N LEU A 13 -6.52 7.47 2.49
CA LEU A 13 -6.21 8.40 1.41
C LEU A 13 -5.67 7.72 0.15
N ALA A 14 -4.82 6.71 0.27
CA ALA A 14 -4.31 5.97 -0.89
C ALA A 14 -5.43 5.20 -1.61
N ALA A 15 -6.36 4.60 -0.87
CA ALA A 15 -7.54 3.95 -1.45
C ALA A 15 -8.43 4.94 -2.20
N ILE A 16 -8.72 6.11 -1.60
CA ILE A 16 -9.49 7.18 -2.23
C ILE A 16 -8.75 7.69 -3.48
N ASN A 17 -7.46 7.96 -3.37
CA ASN A 17 -6.63 8.41 -4.48
C ASN A 17 -6.65 7.42 -5.65
N ALA A 18 -6.56 6.12 -5.38
CA ALA A 18 -6.67 5.09 -6.40
C ALA A 18 -8.06 5.10 -7.05
N ALA A 19 -9.13 5.13 -6.26
CA ALA A 19 -10.50 5.16 -6.76
C ALA A 19 -10.76 6.39 -7.66
N VAL A 20 -10.33 7.57 -7.22
CA VAL A 20 -10.46 8.84 -7.97
C VAL A 20 -9.60 8.81 -9.24
N SER A 21 -8.38 8.29 -9.16
CA SER A 21 -7.48 8.21 -10.32
C SER A 21 -8.08 7.33 -11.42
N PHE A 22 -8.65 6.18 -11.07
CA PHE A 22 -9.25 5.28 -12.06
C PHE A 22 -10.63 5.74 -12.53
N SER A 23 -11.39 6.51 -11.74
CA SER A 23 -12.68 7.03 -12.19
C SER A 23 -12.58 8.29 -13.04
N TYR A 24 -11.68 9.22 -12.72
CA TYR A 24 -11.59 10.53 -13.40
C TYR A 24 -10.40 10.69 -14.34
N LEU A 25 -9.22 10.14 -13.99
CA LEU A 25 -7.99 10.34 -14.79
C LEU A 25 -7.82 9.29 -15.89
N ALA A 26 -8.51 8.15 -15.80
CA ALA A 26 -8.47 7.12 -16.83
C ALA A 26 -8.93 7.63 -18.20
N THR A 27 -9.77 8.66 -18.24
CA THR A 27 -10.22 9.34 -19.47
C THR A 27 -9.21 10.32 -20.05
N HIS A 28 -8.28 10.84 -19.23
CA HIS A 28 -7.30 11.87 -19.62
C HIS A 28 -5.90 11.30 -19.90
N GLY A 29 -5.62 10.08 -19.45
CA GLY A 29 -4.36 9.39 -19.72
C GLY A 29 -4.14 8.23 -18.77
N ARG A 30 -4.18 7.00 -19.30
CA ARG A 30 -3.99 5.76 -18.51
C ARG A 30 -2.67 5.77 -17.74
N LEU A 31 -1.58 6.22 -18.36
CA LEU A 31 -0.27 6.32 -17.71
C LEU A 31 -0.32 7.22 -16.47
N LEU A 32 -0.86 8.44 -16.61
CA LEU A 32 -0.94 9.40 -15.50
C LEU A 32 -1.77 8.84 -14.34
N SER A 33 -2.94 8.24 -14.62
CA SER A 33 -3.77 7.62 -13.58
C SER A 33 -3.04 6.54 -12.80
N ILE A 34 -2.19 5.77 -13.48
CA ILE A 34 -1.45 4.66 -12.89
C ILE A 34 -0.28 5.15 -12.05
N PHE A 35 0.44 6.18 -12.50
CA PHE A 35 1.47 6.83 -11.70
C PHE A 35 0.89 7.45 -10.43
N VAL A 36 -0.20 8.19 -10.55
CA VAL A 36 -0.85 8.85 -9.40
C VAL A 36 -1.37 7.80 -8.41
N ALA A 37 -2.05 6.74 -8.87
CA ALA A 37 -2.51 5.66 -7.99
C ALA A 37 -1.34 4.94 -7.32
N SER A 38 -0.31 4.55 -8.09
CA SER A 38 0.81 3.75 -7.57
C SER A 38 1.67 4.53 -6.58
N SER A 39 1.83 5.84 -6.77
CA SER A 39 2.58 6.70 -5.85
C SER A 39 1.97 6.73 -4.44
N GLY A 40 0.64 6.72 -4.33
CA GLY A 40 -0.06 6.66 -3.05
C GLY A 40 0.25 5.37 -2.29
N PHE A 41 0.18 4.22 -2.97
CA PHE A 41 0.47 2.93 -2.35
C PHE A 41 1.95 2.78 -1.95
N LEU A 42 2.89 3.26 -2.77
CA LEU A 42 4.31 3.30 -2.40
C LEU A 42 4.56 4.18 -1.17
N LEU A 43 3.93 5.36 -1.13
CA LEU A 43 4.10 6.31 -0.02
C LEU A 43 3.61 5.69 1.29
N VAL A 44 2.47 5.00 1.29
CA VAL A 44 1.96 4.29 2.47
C VAL A 44 2.99 3.29 3.00
N GLY A 45 3.45 2.37 2.15
CA GLY A 45 4.45 1.37 2.54
C GLY A 45 5.74 2.01 3.07
N ALA A 46 6.27 2.98 2.34
CA ALA A 46 7.50 3.69 2.72
C ALA A 46 7.36 4.42 4.07
N VAL A 47 6.26 5.12 4.31
CA VAL A 47 6.03 5.86 5.57
C VAL A 47 5.91 4.90 6.76
N ILE A 48 5.15 3.81 6.61
CA ILE A 48 4.97 2.80 7.67
C ILE A 48 6.34 2.20 8.04
N ILE A 49 7.09 1.76 7.04
CA ILE A 49 8.42 1.16 7.23
C ILE A 49 9.37 2.17 7.87
N TYR A 50 9.51 3.37 7.31
CA TYR A 50 10.44 4.41 7.79
C TYR A 50 10.15 4.86 9.22
N LYS A 51 8.88 5.18 9.54
CA LYS A 51 8.48 5.63 10.88
C LYS A 51 8.62 4.53 11.92
N THR A 52 8.48 3.28 11.50
CA THR A 52 8.63 2.13 12.38
C THR A 52 10.09 1.75 12.60
N TRP A 53 10.93 1.86 11.57
CA TRP A 53 12.38 1.60 11.66
C TRP A 53 13.07 2.48 12.70
N LYS A 54 12.61 3.74 12.85
CA LYS A 54 13.11 4.68 13.87
C LYS A 54 12.85 4.26 15.32
N ASN A 55 12.01 3.26 15.56
CA ASN A 55 11.71 2.79 16.91
C ASN A 55 11.65 1.25 16.95
N PRO A 56 12.73 0.56 17.36
CA PRO A 56 12.80 -0.90 17.39
C PRO A 56 11.70 -1.59 18.19
N ARG A 57 11.10 -0.90 19.18
CA ARG A 57 9.97 -1.46 19.96
C ARG A 57 8.75 -1.75 19.09
N LYS A 58 8.65 -1.11 17.93
CA LYS A 58 7.55 -1.25 16.98
C LYS A 58 7.76 -2.38 15.96
N PHE A 59 8.88 -3.10 15.98
CA PHE A 59 9.10 -4.25 15.05
C PHE A 59 8.16 -5.42 15.33
N LYS A 60 7.50 -5.41 16.49
CA LYS A 60 6.49 -6.39 16.87
C LYS A 60 5.07 -6.06 16.35
N MET A 61 4.91 -4.93 15.67
CA MET A 61 3.62 -4.48 15.15
C MET A 61 3.27 -5.25 13.88
N ALA A 62 2.01 -5.68 13.75
CA ALA A 62 1.56 -6.42 12.58
C ALA A 62 1.66 -5.55 11.30
N SER A 63 1.30 -4.27 11.42
CA SER A 63 1.37 -3.28 10.33
C SER A 63 2.79 -3.05 9.81
N PHE A 64 3.82 -3.28 10.63
CA PHE A 64 5.21 -3.17 10.20
C PHE A 64 5.57 -4.24 9.15
N TRP A 65 5.24 -5.50 9.44
CA TRP A 65 5.53 -6.62 8.56
C TRP A 65 4.63 -6.61 7.34
N MET A 66 3.33 -6.31 7.53
CA MET A 66 2.44 -6.11 6.38
C MET A 66 2.86 -4.93 5.52
N GLY A 67 3.44 -3.88 6.10
CA GLY A 67 4.00 -2.75 5.36
C GLY A 67 5.16 -3.18 4.45
N HIS A 68 6.00 -4.12 4.89
CA HIS A 68 7.04 -4.73 4.06
C HIS A 68 6.45 -5.58 2.93
N VAL A 69 5.47 -6.43 3.23
CA VAL A 69 4.80 -7.24 2.20
C VAL A 69 4.16 -6.33 1.15
N HIS A 70 3.41 -5.32 1.58
CA HIS A 70 2.79 -4.32 0.71
C HIS A 70 3.81 -3.52 -0.12
N MET A 71 4.91 -3.09 0.48
CA MET A 71 5.92 -2.31 -0.24
C MET A 71 6.64 -3.17 -1.27
N TRP A 72 7.21 -4.29 -0.83
CA TRP A 72 8.19 -5.04 -1.61
C TRP A 72 7.60 -6.13 -2.50
N VAL A 73 6.47 -6.73 -2.10
CA VAL A 73 5.86 -7.84 -2.84
C VAL A 73 4.81 -7.34 -3.84
N THR A 74 4.17 -6.21 -3.58
CA THR A 74 3.08 -5.71 -4.42
C THR A 74 3.39 -4.35 -5.03
N SER A 75 3.61 -3.31 -4.23
CA SER A 75 3.72 -1.93 -4.72
C SER A 75 4.95 -1.70 -5.62
N VAL A 76 6.14 -2.09 -5.17
CA VAL A 76 7.38 -1.93 -5.94
C VAL A 76 7.34 -2.76 -7.24
N PRO A 77 7.02 -4.07 -7.23
CA PRO A 77 6.93 -4.85 -8.46
C PRO A 77 5.93 -4.26 -9.46
N MET A 78 4.78 -3.79 -9.00
CA MET A 78 3.79 -3.16 -9.85
C MET A 78 4.33 -1.89 -10.51
N VAL A 79 4.97 -1.00 -9.75
CA VAL A 79 5.54 0.24 -10.27
C VAL A 79 6.67 -0.05 -11.25
N VAL A 80 7.60 -0.95 -10.88
CA VAL A 80 8.72 -1.34 -11.74
C VAL A 80 8.20 -1.93 -13.06
N HIS A 81 7.22 -2.83 -12.99
CA HIS A 81 6.59 -3.37 -14.20
C HIS A 81 6.00 -2.26 -15.08
N ARG A 82 5.28 -1.30 -14.48
CA ARG A 82 4.68 -0.17 -15.22
C ARG A 82 5.71 0.79 -15.81
N LEU A 83 6.89 0.92 -15.19
CA LEU A 83 8.00 1.70 -15.73
C LEU A 83 8.68 1.00 -16.92
N LEU A 84 8.76 -0.33 -16.90
CA LEU A 84 9.39 -1.12 -17.95
C LEU A 84 8.46 -1.35 -19.16
N ASP A 85 7.15 -1.42 -18.91
CA ASP A 85 6.12 -1.61 -19.94
C ASP A 85 5.15 -0.43 -19.98
N LEU A 86 5.62 0.68 -20.58
CA LEU A 86 4.84 1.92 -20.73
C LEU A 86 3.65 1.76 -21.70
N ASN A 87 3.69 0.76 -22.57
CA ASN A 87 2.65 0.50 -23.57
C ASN A 87 1.62 -0.53 -23.11
N PHE A 88 1.76 -1.08 -21.89
CA PHE A 88 0.82 -2.05 -21.31
C PHE A 88 0.66 -3.32 -22.15
N THR A 89 1.72 -3.73 -22.85
CA THR A 89 1.69 -4.91 -23.73
C THR A 89 1.88 -6.21 -22.97
N SER A 90 2.45 -6.15 -21.77
CA SER A 90 2.72 -7.31 -20.93
C SER A 90 1.46 -7.74 -20.20
N GLU A 91 1.04 -8.98 -20.44
CA GLU A 91 -0.12 -9.59 -19.79
C GLU A 91 0.18 -10.15 -18.39
N SER A 92 1.44 -10.12 -17.96
CA SER A 92 1.88 -10.70 -16.68
C SER A 92 2.92 -9.85 -15.93
N ILE A 93 2.82 -9.84 -14.60
CA ILE A 93 3.77 -9.24 -13.66
C ILE A 93 4.46 -10.39 -12.93
N LEU A 94 5.79 -10.51 -13.08
CA LEU A 94 6.58 -11.62 -12.49
C LEU A 94 6.05 -13.02 -12.84
N GLY A 95 5.52 -13.19 -14.07
CA GLY A 95 4.93 -14.46 -14.53
C GLY A 95 3.50 -14.71 -14.05
N VAL A 96 2.89 -13.80 -13.28
CA VAL A 96 1.49 -13.88 -12.84
C VAL A 96 0.62 -12.96 -13.70
N PRO A 97 -0.55 -13.42 -14.20
CA PRO A 97 -1.45 -12.55 -14.96
C PRO A 97 -1.77 -11.24 -14.22
N VAL A 98 -1.74 -10.12 -14.93
CA VAL A 98 -1.91 -8.77 -14.36
C VAL A 98 -3.16 -8.66 -13.48
N SER A 99 -4.28 -9.24 -13.92
CA SER A 99 -5.54 -9.25 -13.17
C SER A 99 -5.44 -9.99 -11.82
N GLN A 100 -4.79 -11.15 -11.81
CA GLN A 100 -4.56 -11.93 -10.59
C GLN A 100 -3.60 -11.21 -9.65
N PHE A 101 -2.55 -10.59 -10.20
CA PHE A 101 -1.60 -9.81 -9.41
C PHE A 101 -2.27 -8.59 -8.75
N HIS A 102 -3.15 -7.88 -9.47
CA HIS A 102 -3.92 -6.78 -8.89
C HIS A 102 -4.87 -7.25 -7.76
N ALA A 103 -5.56 -8.38 -7.94
CA ALA A 103 -6.40 -8.95 -6.89
C ALA A 103 -5.58 -9.35 -5.65
N PHE A 104 -4.42 -9.98 -5.84
CA PHE A 104 -3.49 -10.28 -4.77
C PHE A 104 -3.00 -9.00 -4.05
N ALA A 105 -2.60 -7.98 -4.81
CA ALA A 105 -2.17 -6.70 -4.25
C ALA A 105 -3.26 -6.03 -3.41
N GLN A 106 -4.51 -6.12 -3.85
CA GLN A 106 -5.68 -5.64 -3.10
C GLN A 106 -5.86 -6.41 -1.78
N TYR A 107 -5.74 -7.74 -1.76
CA TYR A 107 -5.80 -8.50 -0.52
C TYR A 107 -4.66 -8.17 0.45
N VAL A 108 -3.43 -7.98 -0.05
CA VAL A 108 -2.28 -7.55 0.75
C VAL A 108 -2.55 -6.19 1.37
N TYR A 109 -3.10 -5.25 0.60
CA TYR A 109 -3.44 -3.92 1.08
C TYR A 109 -4.56 -3.94 2.13
N TYR A 110 -5.60 -4.78 1.96
CA TYR A 110 -6.60 -4.98 3.00
C TYR A 110 -6.03 -5.62 4.27
N GLY A 111 -5.12 -6.58 4.11
CA GLY A 111 -4.37 -7.16 5.24
C GLY A 111 -3.56 -6.11 5.99
N LEU A 112 -2.94 -5.16 5.28
CA LEU A 112 -2.23 -4.03 5.88
C LEU A 112 -3.18 -3.15 6.71
N MET A 113 -4.34 -2.76 6.16
CA MET A 113 -5.33 -1.96 6.88
C MET A 113 -5.82 -2.67 8.15
N VAL A 114 -6.14 -3.97 8.05
CA VAL A 114 -6.56 -4.78 9.21
C VAL A 114 -5.45 -4.84 10.25
N ALA A 115 -4.20 -5.02 9.85
CA ALA A 115 -3.05 -5.02 10.74
C ALA A 115 -2.86 -3.66 11.45
N THR A 116 -3.06 -2.55 10.74
CA THR A 116 -3.01 -1.19 11.30
C THR A 116 -4.11 -0.97 12.33
N VAL A 117 -5.36 -1.37 12.04
CA VAL A 117 -6.48 -1.30 13.00
C VAL A 117 -6.20 -2.18 14.22
N PHE A 118 -5.72 -3.41 14.01
CA PHE A 118 -5.36 -4.32 15.08
C PHE A 118 -4.30 -3.72 16.02
N ASP A 119 -3.23 -3.16 15.47
CA ASP A 119 -2.18 -2.50 16.27
C ASP A 119 -2.72 -1.29 17.05
N ILE A 120 -3.65 -0.51 16.47
CA ILE A 120 -4.35 0.57 17.18
C ILE A 120 -5.13 0.00 18.37
N SER A 121 -5.92 -1.05 18.16
CA SER A 121 -6.71 -1.68 19.23
C SER A 121 -5.82 -2.20 20.35
N VAL A 122 -4.73 -2.89 20.03
CA VAL A 122 -3.77 -3.41 21.01
C VAL A 122 -3.13 -2.27 21.82
N GLU A 123 -2.71 -1.20 21.15
CA GLU A 123 -2.09 -0.04 21.80
C GLU A 123 -3.08 0.72 22.71
N VAL A 124 -4.34 0.85 22.30
CA VAL A 124 -5.41 1.43 23.14
C VAL A 124 -5.67 0.59 24.38
N LEU A 125 -5.75 -0.74 24.24
CA LEU A 125 -5.96 -1.65 25.36
C LEU A 125 -4.79 -1.64 26.35
N ARG A 126 -3.55 -1.50 25.86
CA ARG A 126 -2.35 -1.39 26.71
C ARG A 126 -2.34 -0.12 27.55
N LYS A 127 -2.86 0.99 27.05
CA LYS A 127 -2.91 2.27 27.79
C LYS A 127 -3.96 2.32 28.90
N LYS A 128 -4.95 1.44 28.86
CA LYS A 128 -6.00 1.35 29.87
C LYS A 128 -5.59 0.51 31.09
N LYS A 129 -4.49 -0.24 30.99
CA LYS A 129 -3.87 -0.98 32.08
C LYS A 129 -2.77 -0.13 32.70
#